data_AF-H3SP42-F1
#
_entry.id   AF-H3SP42-F1
#
_cell.length_a   1.000
_cell.length_b   1.000
_cell.length_c   1.000
_cell.angle_alpha   90.00
_cell.angle_beta   90.00
_cell.angle_gamma   90.00
#
_symmetry.space_group_name_H-M   'P 1'
#
loop_
_entity.id
_entity.type
_entity.pdbx_description
1 polymer ?
#
loop_
_entity_poly.entity_id
_entity_poly.type
_entity_poly.pdbx_seq_one_letter_code
_entity_poly.pdbx_strand_id
1 'polypeptide(L)'
;KPFTPQQRSMLAFETKLAAHPVDGSNPDTLFMGDDGLPNVLEQWGKVTLDGNMTYRFADKGTGFKTFFTQALPPTVKDSAFVVKYDGKMLDRKLQGQMLTDGDMQVLTDNADPNANILVLSVFNTDSGWGPDYNPTQEEIKAYFLGWRMCQVETAGLYNGTGTRCWGRVTDPRNVIGVGGWDATTTLPTSPAGIDALGNIYTPYRLQYLKAKPTVEPVRNYELGATLSAGSNMVEVGSGIVIRERANPAQGGNGDWGINIITLPASLLNHKAATINQVYKRGVDHQWVIVTRTDGSAYGNQRASISNDDFDPT
;
A
#
# COMPACT_ATOMS: atom_id res chain seq x y z
N LYS A 1 9.91 -4.52 46.39
CA LYS A 1 9.88 -3.16 45.79
C LYS A 1 8.49 -2.60 45.98
N PRO A 2 8.31 -1.36 46.47
CA PRO A 2 6.99 -0.73 46.50
C PRO A 2 6.46 -0.56 45.07
N PHE A 3 5.14 -0.71 44.91
CA PHE A 3 4.48 -0.43 43.64
C PHE A 3 4.67 1.05 43.29
N THR A 4 5.00 1.33 42.02
CA THR A 4 5.11 2.69 41.51
C THR A 4 4.28 2.74 40.24
N PRO A 5 3.19 3.55 40.19
CA PRO A 5 2.42 3.73 38.98
C PRO A 5 3.33 4.14 37.83
N GLN A 6 3.24 3.44 36.70
CA GLN A 6 3.94 3.81 35.48
C GLN A 6 2.92 4.06 34.38
N GLN A 7 3.00 5.23 33.76
CA GLN A 7 2.25 5.54 32.54
C GLN A 7 3.20 5.44 31.35
N ARG A 8 3.59 4.21 31.02
CA ARG A 8 4.36 3.93 29.80
C ARG A 8 3.40 3.42 28.75
N SER A 9 3.00 4.31 27.85
CA SER A 9 2.26 3.96 26.64
C SER A 9 3.21 3.96 25.46
N MET A 10 3.01 3.02 24.55
CA MET A 10 3.66 3.03 23.25
C MET A 10 2.59 3.20 22.18
N LEU A 11 2.87 4.08 21.23
CA LEU A 11 2.16 4.14 19.96
C LEU A 11 3.18 3.73 18.90
N ALA A 12 2.90 2.63 18.23
CA ALA A 12 3.71 2.16 17.11
C ALA A 12 2.83 2.13 15.87
N PHE A 13 3.30 2.70 14.78
CA PHE A 13 2.60 2.73 13.50
C PHE A 13 3.56 2.24 12.43
N GLU A 14 3.16 1.23 11.68
CA GLU A 14 3.88 0.84 10.47
C GLU A 14 3.22 1.56 9.29
N THR A 15 3.84 2.66 8.88
CA THR A 15 3.37 3.49 7.77
C THR A 15 4.53 4.15 7.02
N LYS A 16 4.26 4.62 5.80
CA LYS A 16 5.23 5.34 4.96
C LYS A 16 4.80 6.79 4.85
N LEU A 17 5.56 7.69 5.48
CA LEU A 17 5.35 9.13 5.37
C LEU A 17 6.37 9.72 4.38
N ALA A 18 5.93 10.70 3.61
CA ALA A 18 6.77 11.48 2.71
C ALA A 18 6.62 12.97 2.99
N ALA A 19 7.64 13.72 2.60
CA ALA A 19 7.63 15.17 2.49
C ALA A 19 8.46 15.54 1.26
N HIS A 20 8.49 16.81 0.91
CA HIS A 20 9.39 17.29 -0.13
C HIS A 20 10.84 16.93 0.26
N PRO A 21 11.59 16.21 -0.61
CA PRO A 21 12.84 15.55 -0.22
C PRO A 21 14.00 16.50 0.07
N VAL A 22 13.88 17.79 -0.28
CA VAL A 22 14.93 18.79 -0.08
C VAL A 22 14.65 19.73 1.09
N ASP A 23 13.40 20.16 1.25
CA ASP A 23 13.03 21.24 2.19
C ASP A 23 11.98 20.81 3.24
N GLY A 24 11.48 19.58 3.16
CA GLY A 24 10.49 19.05 4.09
C GLY A 24 9.08 19.64 3.94
N SER A 25 8.82 20.46 2.93
CA SER A 25 7.50 21.05 2.69
C SER A 25 6.45 20.00 2.30
N ASN A 26 5.17 20.35 2.53
CA ASN A 26 4.01 19.49 2.26
C ASN A 26 4.11 18.08 2.90
N PRO A 27 4.44 17.94 4.20
CA PRO A 27 4.59 16.62 4.80
C PRO A 27 3.26 15.87 4.85
N ASP A 28 3.31 14.56 4.60
CA ASP A 28 2.26 13.64 5.02
C ASP A 28 2.08 13.76 6.53
N THR A 29 0.83 13.79 6.99
CA THR A 29 0.51 13.98 8.41
C THR A 29 -0.16 12.73 8.96
N LEU A 30 0.46 12.09 9.95
CA LEU A 30 -0.16 11.03 10.74
C LEU A 30 -1.07 11.67 11.81
N PHE A 31 -2.33 11.27 11.87
CA PHE A 31 -3.31 11.80 12.82
C PHE A 31 -4.27 10.71 13.29
N MET A 32 -4.96 10.96 14.41
CA MET A 32 -6.06 10.11 14.89
C MET A 32 -7.38 10.69 14.37
N GLY A 33 -8.19 9.86 13.72
CA GLY A 33 -9.53 10.23 13.28
C GLY A 33 -10.49 10.40 14.45
N ASP A 34 -11.68 10.94 14.19
CA ASP A 34 -12.75 11.09 15.19
C ASP A 34 -13.26 9.74 15.71
N ASP A 35 -12.99 8.66 14.97
CA ASP A 35 -13.23 7.26 15.34
C ASP A 35 -12.15 6.68 16.28
N GLY A 36 -11.10 7.45 16.58
CA GLY A 36 -9.96 7.00 17.38
C GLY A 36 -9.03 6.05 16.63
N LEU A 37 -9.10 5.98 15.30
CA LEU A 37 -8.21 5.16 14.47
C LEU A 37 -7.11 6.01 13.81
N PRO A 38 -5.87 5.48 13.68
CA PRO A 38 -4.80 6.20 13.03
C PRO A 38 -4.95 6.25 11.50
N ASN A 39 -4.77 7.44 10.95
CA ASN A 39 -4.85 7.72 9.52
C ASN A 39 -3.67 8.61 9.09
N VAL A 40 -3.34 8.57 7.79
CA VAL A 40 -2.36 9.47 7.17
C VAL A 40 -3.06 10.37 6.18
N LEU A 41 -2.92 11.68 6.33
CA LEU A 41 -3.24 12.64 5.29
C LEU A 41 -2.07 12.65 4.31
N GLU A 42 -2.19 11.89 3.23
CA GLU A 42 -1.14 11.66 2.25
C GLU A 42 -1.19 12.75 1.16
N GLN A 43 -0.17 13.62 1.18
CA GLN A 43 0.09 14.65 0.19
C GLN A 43 0.78 14.06 -1.04
N TRP A 44 1.60 13.01 -0.86
CA TRP A 44 2.48 12.49 -1.89
C TRP A 44 2.04 11.14 -2.45
N GLY A 45 1.91 11.03 -3.77
CA GLY A 45 1.82 9.75 -4.45
C GLY A 45 3.20 9.07 -4.52
N LYS A 46 3.24 7.77 -4.22
CA LYS A 46 4.46 6.95 -4.22
C LYS A 46 4.25 5.78 -5.18
N VAL A 47 5.13 5.65 -6.17
CA VAL A 47 5.03 4.60 -7.19
C VAL A 47 6.38 3.91 -7.35
N THR A 48 6.37 2.58 -7.31
CA THR A 48 7.50 1.76 -7.71
C THR A 48 7.36 1.45 -9.19
N LEU A 49 8.38 1.75 -10.00
CA LEU A 49 8.39 1.40 -11.42
C LEU A 49 9.00 0.00 -11.58
N ASP A 50 8.20 -1.01 -11.24
CA ASP A 50 8.58 -2.44 -11.20
C ASP A 50 7.98 -3.25 -12.37
N GLY A 51 7.63 -2.56 -13.46
CA GLY A 51 6.99 -3.17 -14.63
C GLY A 51 5.47 -3.36 -14.53
N ASN A 52 4.83 -2.97 -13.42
CA ASN A 52 3.37 -3.00 -13.32
C ASN A 52 2.67 -1.83 -14.03
N MET A 53 3.43 -0.82 -14.46
CA MET A 53 2.90 0.27 -15.29
C MET A 53 2.97 -0.08 -16.78
N THR A 54 2.02 0.44 -17.54
CA THR A 54 2.14 0.54 -18.99
C THR A 54 3.12 1.65 -19.34
N TYR A 55 4.01 1.37 -20.30
CA TYR A 55 4.97 2.33 -20.84
C TYR A 55 4.78 2.47 -22.34
N ARG A 56 4.99 3.68 -22.86
CA ARG A 56 4.92 3.96 -24.30
C ARG A 56 6.15 4.72 -24.75
N PHE A 57 6.85 4.19 -25.75
CA PHE A 57 7.92 4.92 -26.43
C PHE A 57 7.41 6.27 -26.96
N ALA A 58 8.13 7.34 -26.64
CA ALA A 58 7.79 8.69 -27.03
C ALA A 58 8.64 9.13 -28.22
N ASP A 59 9.95 9.28 -27.99
CA ASP A 59 10.89 9.75 -29.00
C ASP A 59 12.34 9.31 -28.68
N LYS A 60 13.25 9.50 -29.64
CA LYS A 60 14.69 9.28 -29.51
C LYS A 60 15.46 10.59 -29.58
N GLY A 61 16.42 10.75 -28.67
CA GLY A 61 17.41 11.83 -28.71
C GLY A 61 18.81 11.29 -29.01
N THR A 62 19.79 12.19 -29.07
CA THR A 62 21.20 11.80 -29.22
C THR A 62 21.69 11.12 -27.95
N GLY A 63 21.79 9.79 -27.98
CA GLY A 63 22.32 8.99 -26.87
C GLY A 63 21.29 8.56 -25.81
N PHE A 64 20.01 8.85 -25.99
CA PHE A 64 18.95 8.47 -25.05
C PHE A 64 17.60 8.21 -25.74
N LYS A 65 16.69 7.53 -25.02
CA LYS A 65 15.29 7.33 -25.40
C LYS A 65 14.37 7.99 -24.39
N THR A 66 13.20 8.42 -24.84
CA THR A 66 12.14 8.95 -23.98
C THR A 66 10.89 8.09 -24.05
N PHE A 67 10.15 8.03 -22.96
CA PHE A 67 8.89 7.30 -22.90
C PHE A 67 7.95 7.89 -21.86
N PHE A 68 6.67 7.58 -22.04
CA PHE A 68 5.58 7.95 -21.16
C PHE A 68 5.20 6.77 -20.29
N THR A 69 4.82 7.04 -19.06
CA THR A 69 4.02 6.10 -18.27
C THR A 69 2.55 6.20 -18.65
N GLN A 70 1.74 5.22 -18.23
CA GLN A 70 0.30 5.43 -18.11
C GLN A 70 -0.02 6.62 -17.20
N ALA A 71 -1.25 7.12 -17.30
CA ALA A 71 -1.75 8.18 -16.43
C ALA A 71 -1.69 7.75 -14.96
N LEU A 72 -1.16 8.64 -14.14
CA LEU A 72 -1.17 8.58 -12.69
C LEU A 72 -2.49 9.18 -12.18
N PRO A 73 -2.85 8.94 -10.91
CA PRO A 73 -3.81 9.77 -10.19
C PRO A 73 -3.47 11.27 -10.35
N PRO A 74 -4.47 12.17 -10.25
CA PRO A 74 -4.26 13.60 -10.47
C PRO A 74 -3.04 14.16 -9.73
N THR A 75 -2.15 14.80 -10.48
CA THR A 75 -0.83 15.25 -10.04
C THR A 75 -0.75 16.77 -9.98
N VAL A 76 0.18 17.29 -9.18
CA VAL A 76 0.66 18.67 -9.32
C VAL A 76 1.83 18.65 -10.30
N LYS A 77 1.77 19.52 -11.32
CA LYS A 77 2.80 19.68 -12.34
C LYS A 77 4.19 19.87 -11.73
N ASP A 78 5.21 19.30 -12.37
CA ASP A 78 6.63 19.47 -11.99
C ASP A 78 6.97 19.12 -10.53
N SER A 79 6.13 18.32 -9.86
CA SER A 79 6.32 17.92 -8.47
C SER A 79 7.03 16.57 -8.30
N ALA A 80 7.36 15.89 -9.39
CA ALA A 80 7.99 14.57 -9.36
C ALA A 80 9.43 14.62 -8.85
N PHE A 81 9.77 13.58 -8.10
CA PHE A 81 11.12 13.15 -7.75
C PHE A 81 11.26 11.68 -8.13
N VAL A 82 12.22 11.39 -9.00
CA VAL A 82 12.46 10.02 -9.48
C VAL A 82 13.86 9.61 -9.09
N VAL A 83 13.96 8.46 -8.42
CA VAL A 83 15.21 7.83 -8.04
C VAL A 83 15.38 6.56 -8.87
N LYS A 84 16.51 6.46 -9.55
CA LYS A 84 16.92 5.32 -10.37
C LYS A 84 17.33 4.12 -9.51
N TYR A 85 17.44 2.96 -10.15
CA TYR A 85 17.85 1.72 -9.50
C TYR A 85 19.20 1.78 -8.79
N ASP A 86 20.09 2.68 -9.21
CA ASP A 86 21.41 2.92 -8.64
C ASP A 86 21.41 4.01 -7.55
N GLY A 87 20.24 4.54 -7.18
CA GLY A 87 20.08 5.61 -6.20
C GLY A 87 20.28 7.02 -6.76
N LYS A 88 20.61 7.17 -8.05
CA LYS A 88 20.74 8.49 -8.69
C LYS A 88 19.36 9.14 -8.84
N MET A 89 19.25 10.40 -8.44
CA MET A 89 18.05 11.20 -8.72
C MET A 89 18.09 11.71 -10.16
N LEU A 90 16.98 11.55 -10.89
CA LEU A 90 16.85 12.08 -12.25
C LEU A 90 16.72 13.60 -12.22
N ASP A 91 17.27 14.26 -13.24
CA ASP A 91 17.17 15.70 -13.38
C ASP A 91 15.75 16.10 -13.76
N ARG A 92 15.15 16.98 -12.97
CA ARG A 92 13.77 17.44 -13.18
C ARG A 92 13.76 18.61 -14.16
N LYS A 93 13.00 18.45 -15.23
CA LYS A 93 12.66 19.55 -16.16
C LYS A 93 11.24 20.06 -15.88
N LEU A 94 11.02 21.33 -16.21
CA LEU A 94 9.69 21.92 -16.15
C LEU A 94 8.92 21.53 -17.40
N GLN A 95 7.60 21.34 -17.27
CA GLN A 95 6.75 21.08 -18.41
C GLN A 95 6.88 22.15 -19.50
N GLY A 96 7.06 21.70 -20.74
CA GLY A 96 7.38 22.56 -21.89
C GLY A 96 8.88 22.69 -22.18
N GLN A 97 9.77 22.27 -21.27
CA GLN A 97 11.18 22.09 -21.58
C GLN A 97 11.43 20.73 -22.25
N MET A 98 12.34 20.71 -23.22
CA MET A 98 12.75 19.46 -23.87
C MET A 98 13.67 18.65 -22.95
N LEU A 99 13.49 17.32 -22.96
CA LEU A 99 14.48 16.39 -22.43
C LEU A 99 15.63 16.30 -23.43
N THR A 100 16.82 16.76 -23.03
CA THR A 100 17.99 16.86 -23.92
C THR A 100 19.09 15.84 -23.61
N ASP A 101 18.89 15.03 -22.59
CA ASP A 101 19.85 14.02 -22.14
C ASP A 101 19.12 12.81 -21.52
N GLY A 102 19.85 11.75 -21.19
CA GLY A 102 19.36 10.64 -20.36
C GLY A 102 19.23 11.02 -18.89
N ASP A 103 18.52 10.21 -18.12
CA ASP A 103 18.25 10.40 -16.68
C ASP A 103 17.57 11.75 -16.36
N MET A 104 16.64 12.17 -17.21
CA MET A 104 15.78 13.35 -16.99
C MET A 104 14.32 12.95 -16.88
N GLN A 105 13.51 13.82 -16.27
CA GLN A 105 12.07 13.59 -16.11
C GLN A 105 11.25 14.86 -16.16
N VAL A 106 9.98 14.72 -16.57
CA VAL A 106 8.95 15.76 -16.50
C VAL A 106 7.64 15.13 -16.02
N LEU A 107 6.92 15.81 -15.13
CA LEU A 107 5.59 15.42 -14.68
C LEU A 107 4.54 16.43 -15.12
N THR A 108 3.55 15.95 -15.84
CA THR A 108 2.40 16.72 -16.32
C THR A 108 1.25 16.72 -15.30
N ASP A 109 0.29 17.63 -15.45
CA ASP A 109 -0.98 17.65 -14.68
C ASP A 109 -2.21 17.49 -15.58
N ASN A 110 -3.40 17.67 -15.00
CA ASN A 110 -4.67 17.50 -15.71
C ASN A 110 -4.96 18.55 -16.79
N ALA A 111 -4.21 19.66 -16.84
CA ALA A 111 -4.39 20.72 -17.82
C ALA A 111 -3.49 20.54 -19.05
N ASP A 112 -2.54 19.60 -19.02
CA ASP A 112 -1.63 19.32 -20.12
C ASP A 112 -2.26 18.37 -21.18
N PRO A 113 -1.82 18.42 -22.46
CA PRO A 113 -2.33 17.55 -23.52
C PRO A 113 -2.17 16.05 -23.23
N ASN A 114 -1.07 15.68 -22.57
CA ASN A 114 -0.89 14.35 -22.00
C ASN A 114 -1.04 14.50 -20.48
N ALA A 115 -2.23 14.26 -19.98
CA ALA A 115 -2.57 14.60 -18.60
C ALA A 115 -2.06 13.58 -17.56
N ASN A 116 -1.51 14.07 -16.46
CA ASN A 116 -1.07 13.29 -15.29
C ASN A 116 -0.11 12.13 -15.62
N ILE A 117 0.74 12.27 -16.62
CA ILE A 117 1.78 11.28 -16.96
C ILE A 117 3.16 11.74 -16.52
N LEU A 118 4.02 10.77 -16.25
CA LEU A 118 5.45 10.96 -16.10
C LEU A 118 6.13 10.68 -17.45
N VAL A 119 6.96 11.62 -17.90
CA VAL A 119 7.87 11.47 -19.03
C VAL A 119 9.27 11.25 -18.48
N LEU A 120 9.98 10.25 -19.00
CA LEU A 120 11.32 9.87 -18.56
C LEU A 120 12.25 9.76 -19.75
N SER A 121 13.52 10.09 -19.56
CA SER A 121 14.59 9.76 -20.48
C SER A 121 15.59 8.78 -19.87
N VAL A 122 16.09 7.86 -20.70
CA VAL A 122 17.06 6.83 -20.30
C VAL A 122 18.17 6.78 -21.32
N PHE A 123 19.42 6.75 -20.86
CA PHE A 123 20.58 6.60 -21.72
C PHE A 123 20.52 5.30 -22.54
N ASN A 124 20.99 5.38 -23.79
CA ASN A 124 21.19 4.22 -24.64
C ASN A 124 22.15 3.22 -23.99
N THR A 125 23.20 3.70 -23.32
CA THR A 125 24.17 2.85 -22.60
C THR A 125 23.56 2.12 -21.41
N ASP A 126 22.52 2.67 -20.79
CA ASP A 126 21.86 2.05 -19.64
C ASP A 126 20.82 1.03 -20.09
N SER A 127 20.02 1.39 -21.09
CA SER A 127 18.97 0.52 -21.63
C SER A 127 19.50 -0.55 -22.58
N GLY A 128 20.60 -0.27 -23.27
CA GLY A 128 21.13 -1.10 -24.34
C GLY A 128 20.50 -0.87 -25.70
N TRP A 129 19.59 0.10 -25.84
CA TRP A 129 18.94 0.41 -27.11
C TRP A 129 19.84 1.27 -28.00
N GLY A 130 19.98 0.86 -29.26
CA GLY A 130 20.71 1.61 -30.27
C GLY A 130 20.02 2.92 -30.67
N PRO A 131 20.76 3.85 -31.31
CA PRO A 131 20.24 5.17 -31.69
C PRO A 131 19.02 5.08 -32.62
N ASP A 132 18.95 4.08 -33.50
CA ASP A 132 17.84 3.93 -34.46
C ASP A 132 16.75 2.97 -34.00
N TYR A 133 16.98 2.25 -32.91
CA TYR A 133 16.02 1.31 -32.37
C TYR A 133 14.86 1.99 -31.65
N ASN A 134 13.65 1.51 -31.91
CA ASN A 134 12.43 1.90 -31.22
C ASN A 134 11.96 0.71 -30.37
N PRO A 135 12.19 0.72 -29.04
CA PRO A 135 11.85 -0.41 -28.19
C PRO A 135 10.34 -0.61 -28.08
N THR A 136 9.91 -1.86 -27.96
CA THR A 136 8.53 -2.23 -27.66
C THR A 136 8.19 -1.94 -26.19
N GLN A 137 6.90 -1.90 -25.87
CA GLN A 137 6.44 -1.72 -24.48
C GLN A 137 7.02 -2.78 -23.53
N GLU A 138 7.07 -4.05 -23.95
CA GLU A 138 7.60 -5.14 -23.13
C GLU A 138 9.13 -5.03 -22.93
N GLU A 139 9.86 -4.49 -23.90
CA GLU A 139 11.30 -4.21 -23.75
C GLU A 139 11.55 -3.03 -22.81
N ILE A 140 10.71 -1.98 -22.85
CA ILE A 140 10.77 -0.89 -21.86
C ILE A 140 10.47 -1.44 -20.46
N LYS A 141 9.46 -2.30 -20.34
CA LYS A 141 9.13 -2.97 -19.08
C LYS A 141 10.29 -3.82 -18.57
N ALA A 142 10.96 -4.59 -19.43
CA ALA A 142 12.15 -5.36 -19.06
C ALA A 142 13.26 -4.46 -18.47
N TYR A 143 13.45 -3.25 -19.01
CA TYR A 143 14.40 -2.28 -18.43
C TYR A 143 14.04 -1.88 -16.99
N PHE A 144 12.78 -1.57 -16.73
CA PHE A 144 12.30 -1.27 -15.37
C PHE A 144 12.27 -2.48 -14.43
N LEU A 145 12.36 -3.69 -14.98
CA LEU A 145 12.58 -4.92 -14.24
C LEU A 145 14.07 -5.20 -13.96
N GLY A 146 14.98 -4.34 -14.43
CA GLY A 146 16.42 -4.45 -14.16
C GLY A 146 17.23 -5.16 -15.25
N TRP A 147 16.72 -5.19 -16.48
CA TRP A 147 17.38 -5.82 -17.61
C TRP A 147 17.86 -4.81 -18.65
N ARG A 148 19.13 -4.88 -19.03
CA ARG A 148 19.75 -4.13 -20.11
C ARG A 148 19.75 -4.97 -21.38
N MET A 149 19.29 -4.42 -22.48
CA MET A 149 19.33 -5.08 -23.78
C MET A 149 20.76 -5.10 -24.35
N CYS A 150 21.06 -6.07 -25.20
CA CYS A 150 22.32 -6.15 -25.92
C CYS A 150 22.14 -6.84 -27.26
N GLN A 151 23.13 -6.66 -28.14
CA GLN A 151 23.33 -7.52 -29.30
C GLN A 151 24.32 -8.63 -28.93
N VAL A 152 23.94 -9.90 -29.07
CA VAL A 152 24.76 -11.06 -28.66
C VAL A 152 26.13 -11.06 -29.34
N GLU A 153 26.17 -10.73 -30.64
CA GLU A 153 27.39 -10.88 -31.44
C GLU A 153 28.50 -9.89 -31.05
N THR A 154 28.13 -8.74 -30.49
CA THR A 154 29.05 -7.64 -30.21
C THR A 154 29.05 -7.20 -28.74
N ALA A 155 28.10 -7.71 -27.95
CA ALA A 155 27.69 -7.12 -26.67
C ALA A 155 27.36 -5.62 -26.77
N GLY A 156 27.11 -5.10 -27.97
CA GLY A 156 26.88 -3.69 -28.25
C GLY A 156 25.42 -3.29 -28.05
N LEU A 157 25.15 -2.01 -28.34
CA LEU A 157 23.79 -1.49 -28.40
C LEU A 157 22.99 -2.22 -29.49
N TYR A 158 21.77 -2.65 -29.15
CA TYR A 158 20.90 -3.33 -30.10
C TYR A 158 20.19 -2.32 -31.00
N ASN A 159 20.52 -2.34 -32.31
CA ASN A 159 19.94 -1.44 -33.31
C ASN A 159 18.90 -2.11 -34.23
N GLY A 160 18.32 -3.24 -33.80
CA GLY A 160 17.31 -3.98 -34.58
C GLY A 160 17.87 -5.08 -35.50
N THR A 161 19.18 -5.33 -35.49
CA THR A 161 19.84 -6.38 -36.28
C THR A 161 20.63 -7.32 -35.38
N GLY A 162 20.74 -8.59 -35.79
CA GLY A 162 21.42 -9.63 -35.00
C GLY A 162 20.53 -10.19 -33.89
N THR A 163 21.13 -10.98 -33.01
CA THR A 163 20.43 -11.65 -31.93
C THR A 163 20.35 -10.73 -30.72
N ARG A 164 19.15 -10.46 -30.23
CA ARG A 164 18.94 -9.69 -29.00
C ARG A 164 19.22 -10.54 -27.76
N CYS A 165 19.76 -9.89 -26.73
CA CYS A 165 19.96 -10.46 -25.40
C CYS A 165 19.60 -9.45 -24.30
N TRP A 166 19.48 -9.93 -23.08
CA TRP A 166 19.23 -9.14 -21.88
C TRP A 166 20.14 -9.57 -20.74
N GLY A 167 21.01 -8.68 -20.30
CA GLY A 167 21.83 -8.83 -19.10
C GLY A 167 21.25 -8.04 -17.93
N ARG A 168 21.53 -8.47 -16.70
CA ARG A 168 21.14 -7.70 -15.49
C ARG A 168 21.88 -6.36 -15.44
N VAL A 169 21.17 -5.27 -15.14
CA VAL A 169 21.76 -3.91 -15.03
C VAL A 169 22.72 -3.76 -13.86
N THR A 170 22.58 -4.62 -12.84
CA THR A 170 23.41 -4.59 -11.63
C THR A 170 24.74 -5.32 -11.81
N ASP A 171 24.82 -6.23 -12.78
CA ASP A 171 26.05 -7.00 -13.01
C ASP A 171 27.09 -6.11 -13.70
N PRO A 172 28.22 -5.81 -13.02
CA PRO A 172 29.23 -4.92 -13.57
C PRO A 172 29.97 -5.50 -14.77
N ARG A 173 29.77 -6.79 -15.10
CA ARG A 173 30.32 -7.43 -16.31
C ARG A 173 29.49 -7.14 -17.55
N ASN A 174 28.21 -6.77 -17.38
CA ASN A 174 27.29 -6.49 -18.48
C ASN A 174 27.49 -5.06 -19.02
N VAL A 175 28.71 -4.78 -19.49
CA VAL A 175 29.11 -3.47 -20.05
C VAL A 175 28.94 -3.49 -21.55
N ILE A 176 28.32 -2.44 -22.10
CA ILE A 176 28.09 -2.30 -23.54
C ILE A 176 29.44 -2.33 -24.29
N GLY A 177 29.54 -3.21 -25.28
CA GLY A 177 30.74 -3.43 -26.09
C GLY A 177 31.76 -4.39 -25.47
N VAL A 178 31.50 -4.93 -24.28
CA VAL A 178 32.37 -5.91 -23.60
C VAL A 178 31.67 -7.27 -23.59
N GLY A 179 32.28 -8.29 -24.22
CA GLY A 179 31.72 -9.63 -24.29
C GLY A 179 31.67 -10.37 -22.96
N GLY A 180 30.99 -11.53 -22.93
CA GLY A 180 30.91 -12.41 -21.76
C GLY A 180 29.78 -12.09 -20.78
N TRP A 181 28.70 -11.49 -21.27
CA TRP A 181 27.53 -11.18 -20.46
C TRP A 181 26.84 -12.45 -19.94
N ASP A 182 26.41 -12.40 -18.68
CA ASP A 182 25.42 -13.33 -18.16
C ASP A 182 24.03 -12.82 -18.59
N ALA A 183 23.60 -13.31 -19.76
CA ALA A 183 22.43 -12.80 -20.46
C ALA A 183 21.51 -13.91 -20.97
N THR A 184 20.22 -13.58 -21.06
CA THR A 184 19.21 -14.42 -21.71
C THR A 184 18.88 -13.87 -23.09
N THR A 185 18.48 -14.73 -24.03
CA THR A 185 17.96 -14.34 -25.36
C THR A 185 16.43 -14.34 -25.43
N THR A 186 15.77 -14.64 -24.31
CA THR A 186 14.32 -14.54 -24.15
C THR A 186 14.00 -13.26 -23.40
N LEU A 187 13.02 -12.50 -23.91
CA LEU A 187 12.55 -11.26 -23.30
C LEU A 187 12.13 -11.49 -21.84
N PRO A 188 12.78 -10.85 -20.86
CA PRO A 188 12.45 -11.04 -19.46
C PRO A 188 11.10 -10.42 -19.10
N THR A 189 10.31 -11.17 -18.31
CA THR A 189 9.02 -10.71 -17.79
C THR A 189 8.97 -10.64 -16.26
N SER A 190 10.08 -11.01 -15.60
CA SER A 190 10.25 -10.98 -14.14
C SER A 190 11.41 -10.06 -13.74
N PRO A 191 11.43 -9.57 -12.48
CA PRO A 191 12.53 -8.77 -11.98
C PRO A 191 13.89 -9.50 -12.10
N ALA A 192 14.94 -8.76 -12.41
CA ALA A 192 16.31 -9.26 -12.56
C ALA A 192 16.83 -9.96 -11.29
N GLY A 193 16.33 -9.55 -10.12
CA GLY A 193 16.64 -10.16 -8.84
C GLY A 193 18.08 -9.84 -8.40
N ILE A 194 18.80 -10.89 -7.99
CA ILE A 194 20.16 -10.79 -7.46
C ILE A 194 21.14 -11.26 -8.54
N ASP A 195 22.18 -10.48 -8.86
CA ASP A 195 23.23 -10.92 -9.80
C ASP A 195 24.22 -11.91 -9.20
N ALA A 196 25.18 -12.36 -10.01
CA ALA A 196 26.20 -13.34 -9.60
C ALA A 196 27.15 -12.83 -8.50
N LEU A 197 27.22 -11.51 -8.28
CA LEU A 197 28.03 -10.87 -7.25
C LEU A 197 27.23 -10.56 -5.98
N GLY A 198 25.93 -10.88 -5.95
CA GLY A 198 25.07 -10.62 -4.82
C GLY A 198 24.42 -9.24 -4.81
N ASN A 199 24.57 -8.43 -5.87
CA ASN A 199 23.89 -7.13 -5.92
C ASN A 199 22.41 -7.34 -6.23
N ILE A 200 21.55 -6.65 -5.48
CA ILE A 200 20.10 -6.76 -5.59
C ILE A 200 19.58 -5.62 -6.45
N TYR A 201 18.85 -5.94 -7.52
CA TYR A 201 18.13 -4.93 -8.28
C TYR A 201 17.05 -4.26 -7.42
N THR A 202 17.11 -2.94 -7.32
CA THR A 202 16.08 -2.14 -6.68
C THR A 202 15.35 -1.34 -7.76
N PRO A 203 14.03 -1.45 -7.92
CA PRO A 203 13.32 -0.71 -8.95
C PRO A 203 13.40 0.81 -8.75
N TYR A 204 13.18 1.55 -9.83
CA TYR A 204 13.00 3.00 -9.76
C TYR A 204 11.83 3.36 -8.82
N ARG A 205 11.95 4.51 -8.17
CA ARG A 205 10.92 5.04 -7.27
C ARG A 205 10.53 6.44 -7.71
N LEU A 206 9.24 6.66 -7.88
CA LEU A 206 8.63 7.95 -8.13
C LEU A 206 7.92 8.41 -6.86
N GLN A 207 8.15 9.66 -6.48
CA GLN A 207 7.35 10.41 -5.52
C GLN A 207 6.84 11.68 -6.21
N TYR A 208 5.56 12.01 -6.09
CA TYR A 208 4.98 13.24 -6.67
C TYR A 208 3.90 13.82 -5.76
N LEU A 209 3.64 15.13 -5.85
CA LEU A 209 2.58 15.76 -5.08
C LEU A 209 1.23 15.50 -5.75
N LYS A 210 0.26 15.02 -4.99
CA LYS A 210 -1.11 14.80 -5.47
C LYS A 210 -1.82 16.14 -5.66
N ALA A 211 -2.66 16.25 -6.68
CA ALA A 211 -3.50 17.44 -6.87
C ALA A 211 -4.51 17.61 -5.72
N LYS A 212 -4.94 16.51 -5.11
CA LYS A 212 -5.77 16.48 -3.90
C LYS A 212 -5.20 15.44 -2.93
N PRO A 213 -4.91 15.81 -1.67
CA PRO A 213 -4.50 14.85 -0.65
C PRO A 213 -5.56 13.77 -0.42
N THR A 214 -5.14 12.58 0.00
CA THR A 214 -6.05 11.50 0.39
C THR A 214 -5.85 11.11 1.85
N VAL A 215 -6.90 10.58 2.49
CA VAL A 215 -6.82 10.05 3.85
C VAL A 215 -6.71 8.54 3.76
N GLU A 216 -5.57 8.00 4.18
CA GLU A 216 -5.27 6.57 4.11
C GLU A 216 -5.27 5.97 5.52
N PRO A 217 -5.99 4.86 5.77
CA PRO A 217 -5.97 4.21 7.06
C PRO A 217 -4.63 3.51 7.33
N VAL A 218 -4.09 3.66 8.54
CA VAL A 218 -2.94 2.87 8.99
C VAL A 218 -3.45 1.50 9.42
N ARG A 219 -2.97 0.44 8.77
CA ARG A 219 -3.48 -0.93 9.00
C ARG A 219 -2.76 -1.68 10.10
N ASN A 220 -1.48 -1.39 10.27
CA ASN A 220 -0.61 -2.05 11.22
C ASN A 220 -0.18 -1.04 12.27
N TYR A 221 -0.77 -1.14 13.45
CA TYR A 221 -0.46 -0.24 14.55
C TYR A 221 -0.70 -0.91 15.90
N GLU A 222 0.03 -0.46 16.91
CA GLU A 222 -0.16 -0.84 18.30
C GLU A 222 -0.60 0.42 19.07
N LEU A 223 -1.80 0.34 19.65
CA LEU A 223 -2.25 1.27 20.68
C LEU A 223 -2.20 0.50 21.99
N GLY A 224 -1.36 0.88 22.95
CA GLY A 224 -1.32 0.12 24.20
C GLY A 224 -0.42 0.64 25.30
N ALA A 225 -0.67 0.10 26.49
CA ALA A 225 0.21 0.18 27.64
C ALA A 225 1.34 -0.85 27.50
N THR A 226 2.57 -0.45 27.75
CA THR A 226 3.74 -1.34 27.65
C THR A 226 3.91 -2.13 28.95
N LEU A 227 3.96 -3.45 28.86
CA LEU A 227 4.31 -4.32 30.00
C LEU A 227 5.83 -4.39 30.16
N SER A 228 6.32 -4.34 31.40
CA SER A 228 7.75 -4.43 31.71
C SER A 228 8.15 -5.86 32.07
N ALA A 229 9.43 -6.21 31.93
CA ALA A 229 9.93 -7.50 32.41
C ALA A 229 9.72 -7.65 33.93
N GLY A 230 9.16 -8.77 34.36
CA GLY A 230 8.79 -9.04 35.76
C GLY A 230 7.27 -9.00 36.00
N SER A 231 6.87 -8.81 37.26
CA SER A 231 5.46 -8.75 37.65
C SER A 231 4.83 -7.41 37.26
N ASN A 232 3.77 -7.46 36.47
CA ASN A 232 2.95 -6.30 36.13
C ASN A 232 1.60 -6.41 36.87
N MET A 233 1.05 -5.28 37.30
CA MET A 233 -0.31 -5.18 37.81
C MET A 233 -1.09 -4.28 36.85
N VAL A 234 -2.08 -4.85 36.17
CA VAL A 234 -3.00 -4.11 35.29
C VAL A 234 -4.31 -3.97 36.03
N GLU A 235 -4.67 -2.74 36.38
CA GLU A 235 -5.99 -2.44 36.93
C GLU A 235 -6.95 -2.14 35.79
N VAL A 236 -7.87 -3.08 35.54
CA VAL A 236 -8.97 -2.87 34.61
C VAL A 236 -10.16 -2.38 35.43
N GLY A 237 -10.41 -1.08 35.42
CA GLY A 237 -11.49 -0.48 36.24
C GLY A 237 -12.88 -0.93 35.80
N SER A 238 -13.13 -0.96 34.49
CA SER A 238 -14.40 -1.44 33.91
C SER A 238 -14.14 -2.09 32.55
N GLY A 239 -14.81 -3.20 32.28
CA GLY A 239 -14.77 -3.88 30.98
C GLY A 239 -16.15 -3.91 30.35
N ILE A 240 -16.20 -3.87 29.02
CA ILE A 240 -17.40 -4.16 28.23
C ILE A 240 -17.14 -5.46 27.45
N VAL A 241 -18.14 -6.33 27.41
CA VAL A 241 -18.13 -7.47 26.49
C VAL A 241 -18.51 -6.92 25.12
N ILE A 242 -17.53 -6.81 24.21
CA ILE A 242 -17.77 -6.23 22.88
C ILE A 242 -18.74 -7.10 22.07
N ARG A 243 -18.62 -8.43 22.20
CA ARG A 243 -19.55 -9.43 21.63
C ARG A 243 -19.51 -10.71 22.45
N GLU A 244 -20.66 -11.34 22.63
CA GLU A 244 -20.77 -12.74 23.05
C GLU A 244 -21.83 -13.45 22.20
N ARG A 245 -21.73 -14.77 22.12
CA ARG A 245 -22.73 -15.58 21.41
C ARG A 245 -24.00 -15.68 22.25
N ALA A 246 -25.12 -15.20 21.73
CA ALA A 246 -26.44 -15.49 22.29
C ALA A 246 -26.93 -16.87 21.80
N ASN A 247 -27.63 -17.60 22.67
CA ASN A 247 -28.32 -18.84 22.33
C ASN A 247 -29.83 -18.66 22.55
N PRO A 248 -30.57 -18.00 21.63
CA PRO A 248 -32.01 -17.83 21.78
C PRO A 248 -32.73 -19.12 22.15
N ALA A 249 -33.67 -19.05 23.11
CA ALA A 249 -34.50 -20.18 23.49
C ALA A 249 -35.98 -19.78 23.50
N GLN A 250 -36.84 -20.70 23.09
CA GLN A 250 -38.28 -20.46 23.02
C GLN A 250 -38.94 -20.57 24.40
N GLY A 251 -39.76 -19.59 24.74
CA GLY A 251 -40.59 -19.58 25.95
C GLY A 251 -41.94 -20.28 25.76
N GLY A 252 -42.64 -20.53 26.87
CA GLY A 252 -43.96 -21.18 26.84
C GLY A 252 -45.07 -20.39 26.13
N ASN A 253 -44.84 -19.11 25.84
CA ASN A 253 -45.72 -18.24 25.07
C ASN A 253 -45.41 -18.25 23.55
N GLY A 254 -44.42 -19.02 23.10
CA GLY A 254 -44.00 -19.11 21.70
C GLY A 254 -42.89 -18.14 21.29
N ASP A 255 -42.64 -17.06 22.05
CA ASP A 255 -41.60 -16.08 21.74
C ASP A 255 -40.19 -16.61 22.04
N TRP A 256 -39.20 -16.07 21.33
CA TRP A 256 -37.80 -16.39 21.55
C TRP A 256 -37.14 -15.36 22.45
N GLY A 257 -36.36 -15.84 23.42
CA GLY A 257 -35.72 -15.01 24.44
C GLY A 257 -34.20 -15.17 24.47
N ILE A 258 -33.53 -14.08 24.84
CA ILE A 258 -32.11 -14.03 25.21
C ILE A 258 -32.00 -13.47 26.63
N ASN A 259 -31.15 -14.08 27.44
CA ASN A 259 -30.82 -13.67 28.80
C ASN A 259 -31.97 -13.74 29.81
N ILE A 260 -32.85 -14.74 29.67
CA ILE A 260 -34.03 -14.93 30.53
C ILE A 260 -33.76 -16.03 31.56
N ILE A 261 -33.86 -15.72 32.85
CA ILE A 261 -33.51 -16.66 33.95
C ILE A 261 -34.36 -17.94 33.92
N THR A 262 -35.65 -17.83 33.58
CA THR A 262 -36.56 -18.98 33.50
C THR A 262 -36.33 -19.83 32.24
N LEU A 263 -35.48 -19.39 31.31
CA LEU A 263 -35.04 -20.13 30.13
C LEU A 263 -33.52 -20.29 30.17
N PRO A 264 -32.97 -21.24 30.96
CA PRO A 264 -31.53 -21.34 31.21
C PRO A 264 -30.68 -21.46 29.95
N ALA A 265 -31.21 -22.08 28.88
CA ALA A 265 -30.55 -22.18 27.59
C ALA A 265 -30.31 -20.81 26.90
N SER A 266 -31.10 -19.79 27.26
CA SER A 266 -31.00 -18.43 26.74
C SER A 266 -29.96 -17.55 27.43
N LEU A 267 -29.38 -18.01 28.53
CA LEU A 267 -28.50 -17.19 29.35
C LEU A 267 -27.24 -16.81 28.59
N LEU A 268 -26.87 -15.55 28.73
CA LEU A 268 -25.56 -15.05 28.32
C LEU A 268 -24.50 -15.56 29.29
N ASN A 269 -23.26 -15.66 28.82
CA ASN A 269 -22.15 -16.16 29.66
C ASN A 269 -21.84 -15.16 30.78
N HIS A 270 -22.13 -13.88 30.56
CA HIS A 270 -21.94 -12.80 31.51
C HIS A 270 -23.26 -12.15 31.91
N LYS A 271 -23.39 -11.73 33.18
CA LYS A 271 -24.56 -10.94 33.62
C LYS A 271 -24.60 -9.63 32.84
N ALA A 272 -25.69 -9.39 32.13
CA ALA A 272 -25.84 -8.20 31.31
C ALA A 272 -26.48 -7.05 32.10
N ALA A 273 -25.70 -6.05 32.46
CA ALA A 273 -26.24 -4.78 32.95
C ALA A 273 -26.94 -3.99 31.82
N THR A 274 -26.42 -4.09 30.61
CA THR A 274 -26.99 -3.47 29.40
C THR A 274 -26.68 -4.37 28.20
N ILE A 275 -27.66 -4.59 27.34
CA ILE A 275 -27.56 -5.21 26.03
C ILE A 275 -27.75 -4.08 25.02
N ASN A 276 -26.75 -3.80 24.18
CA ASN A 276 -26.81 -2.67 23.27
C ASN A 276 -27.61 -3.01 21.99
N GLN A 277 -27.26 -4.13 21.35
CA GLN A 277 -27.86 -4.60 20.10
C GLN A 277 -27.76 -6.13 20.01
N VAL A 278 -28.68 -6.74 19.25
CA VAL A 278 -28.60 -8.15 18.84
C VAL A 278 -28.17 -8.19 17.38
N TYR A 279 -27.33 -9.16 17.01
CA TYR A 279 -26.76 -9.25 15.66
C TYR A 279 -27.02 -10.61 15.01
N LYS A 280 -27.44 -10.58 13.74
CA LYS A 280 -27.47 -11.72 12.83
C LYS A 280 -27.07 -11.26 11.42
N ARG A 281 -25.81 -11.51 11.03
CA ARG A 281 -25.22 -11.01 9.75
C ARG A 281 -25.38 -9.49 9.56
N GLY A 282 -25.48 -8.74 10.66
CA GLY A 282 -25.89 -7.34 10.71
C GLY A 282 -26.63 -7.06 12.02
N VAL A 283 -27.03 -5.81 12.28
CA VAL A 283 -27.89 -5.49 13.44
C VAL A 283 -29.29 -6.04 13.17
N ASP A 284 -29.83 -6.81 14.11
CA ASP A 284 -31.19 -7.31 14.05
C ASP A 284 -32.11 -6.42 14.90
N HIS A 285 -32.81 -5.52 14.22
CA HIS A 285 -33.70 -4.53 14.83
C HIS A 285 -35.04 -5.10 15.30
N GLN A 286 -35.34 -6.38 15.02
CA GLN A 286 -36.59 -7.02 15.45
C GLN A 286 -36.54 -7.45 16.92
N TRP A 287 -35.35 -7.58 17.49
CA TRP A 287 -35.18 -7.88 18.91
C TRP A 287 -35.56 -6.68 19.78
N VAL A 288 -36.50 -6.91 20.69
CA VAL A 288 -36.91 -5.94 21.69
C VAL A 288 -36.08 -6.15 22.95
N ILE A 289 -35.22 -5.19 23.26
CA ILE A 289 -34.40 -5.19 24.47
C ILE A 289 -35.15 -4.43 25.58
N VAL A 290 -35.30 -5.07 26.74
CA VAL A 290 -36.05 -4.50 27.87
C VAL A 290 -35.26 -4.59 29.16
N THR A 291 -35.32 -3.52 29.94
CA THR A 291 -34.85 -3.50 31.33
C THR A 291 -35.92 -4.13 32.22
N ARG A 292 -35.51 -5.05 33.09
CA ARG A 292 -36.41 -5.86 33.93
C ARG A 292 -35.99 -5.74 35.39
N THR A 293 -36.87 -5.14 36.19
CA THR A 293 -36.69 -5.02 37.65
C THR A 293 -37.32 -6.18 38.43
N ASP A 294 -38.07 -7.03 37.74
CA ASP A 294 -38.77 -8.22 38.28
C ASP A 294 -37.83 -9.42 38.50
N GLY A 295 -36.53 -9.27 38.26
CA GLY A 295 -35.54 -10.34 38.39
C GLY A 295 -35.64 -11.41 37.31
N SER A 296 -36.37 -11.17 36.21
CA SER A 296 -36.52 -12.14 35.12
C SER A 296 -35.36 -12.15 34.12
N ALA A 297 -34.46 -11.16 34.19
CA ALA A 297 -33.26 -11.04 33.38
C ALA A 297 -32.01 -11.47 34.17
N TYR A 298 -31.06 -12.12 33.51
CA TYR A 298 -29.77 -12.43 34.13
C TYR A 298 -28.85 -11.20 34.09
N GLY A 299 -29.04 -10.32 35.08
CA GLY A 299 -28.54 -8.95 35.08
C GLY A 299 -29.72 -7.98 35.14
N ASN A 300 -29.72 -6.94 34.32
CA ASN A 300 -30.79 -5.93 34.28
C ASN A 300 -31.59 -5.98 32.96
N GLN A 301 -31.05 -6.55 31.89
CA GLN A 301 -31.69 -6.56 30.58
C GLN A 301 -31.80 -7.95 29.96
N ARG A 302 -32.88 -8.14 29.20
CA ARG A 302 -33.13 -9.31 28.36
C ARG A 302 -33.66 -8.85 27.01
N ALA A 303 -33.56 -9.71 25.99
CA ALA A 303 -34.13 -9.44 24.68
C ALA A 303 -35.17 -10.50 24.32
N SER A 304 -36.20 -10.11 23.57
CA SER A 304 -37.21 -11.02 23.04
C SER A 304 -37.60 -10.66 21.62
N ILE A 305 -38.01 -11.66 20.85
CA ILE A 305 -38.51 -11.53 19.48
C ILE A 305 -39.71 -12.47 19.31
N SER A 306 -40.67 -12.08 18.47
CA SER A 306 -41.83 -12.92 18.18
C SER A 306 -41.40 -14.19 17.45
N ASN A 307 -42.21 -15.25 17.52
CA ASN A 307 -41.93 -16.46 16.75
C ASN A 307 -41.91 -16.22 15.23
N ASP A 308 -42.77 -15.32 14.74
CA ASP A 308 -42.90 -15.05 13.31
C ASP A 308 -41.69 -14.30 12.74
N ASP A 309 -41.00 -13.53 13.59
CA ASP A 309 -39.81 -12.76 13.22
C ASP A 309 -38.50 -13.51 13.52
N PHE A 310 -38.54 -14.63 14.26
CA PHE A 310 -37.34 -15.39 14.59
C PHE A 310 -36.88 -16.26 13.43
N ASP A 311 -35.68 -15.98 12.92
CA ASP A 311 -35.03 -16.81 11.92
C ASP A 311 -34.05 -17.81 12.57
N PRO A 312 -34.34 -19.13 12.53
CA PRO A 312 -33.52 -20.16 13.18
C PRO A 312 -32.24 -20.55 12.41
N THR A 313 -31.98 -19.98 11.22
CA THR A 313 -30.85 -20.35 10.32
C THR A 313 -29.53 -19.62 10.55
#